data_AF-A0A382KJ85-F1
#
_entry.id   AF-A0A382KJ85-F1
#
_cell.length_a   1.000
_cell.length_b   1.000
_cell.length_c   1.000
_cell.angle_alpha   90.00
_cell.angle_beta   90.00
_cell.angle_gamma   90.00
#
_symmetry.space_group_name_H-M   'P 1'
#
loop_
_entity.id
_entity.type
_entity.pdbx_description
1 polymer ?
#
loop_
_entity_poly.entity_id
_entity_poly.type
_entity_poly.pdbx_seq_one_letter_code
_entity_poly.pdbx_strand_id
1 'polypeptide(L)'
;MSSTTTLLAPMAIDTQAEREQRLLDLFSTEQRRALSLVWRILGPHASSAEDILQTAFAKSWNKINTLRDPSRMRPWLYQIIVREAYSHRRKQSLRQFLSFGQCSPEVLSERPTEGDPGLRAQI
;
A
#
# COMPACT_ATOMS: atom_id res chain seq x y z
N MET A 1 8.39 53.26 -35.69
CA MET A 1 7.98 53.67 -34.33
C MET A 1 6.48 53.43 -34.29
N SER A 2 5.94 52.36 -33.74
CA SER A 2 6.21 51.81 -32.41
C SER A 2 6.34 50.29 -32.44
N SER A 3 7.39 49.83 -31.78
CA SER A 3 7.58 48.47 -31.33
C SER A 3 6.50 48.14 -30.30
N THR A 4 5.81 47.01 -30.45
CA THR A 4 5.20 46.32 -29.31
C THR A 4 5.68 44.88 -29.34
N THR A 5 6.84 44.72 -28.71
CA THR A 5 7.30 43.50 -28.08
C THR A 5 6.14 42.82 -27.34
N THR A 6 5.66 41.69 -27.82
CA THR A 6 4.86 40.76 -27.01
C THR A 6 5.58 39.43 -27.00
N LEU A 7 6.47 39.35 -26.00
CA LEU A 7 6.66 38.21 -25.11
C LEU A 7 6.61 36.83 -25.78
N LEU A 8 7.80 36.34 -26.12
CA LEU A 8 8.37 35.14 -25.49
C LEU A 8 7.29 34.23 -24.89
N ALA A 9 6.89 33.21 -25.65
CA ALA A 9 6.14 32.08 -25.14
C ALA A 9 6.72 31.70 -23.77
N PRO A 10 5.93 31.73 -22.68
CA PRO A 10 6.48 31.43 -21.38
C PRO A 10 7.06 30.02 -21.46
N MET A 11 8.29 29.87 -20.98
CA MET A 11 8.84 28.61 -20.52
C MET A 11 7.69 27.76 -19.97
N ALA A 12 7.40 26.62 -20.59
CA ALA A 12 6.44 25.66 -20.08
C ALA A 12 7.00 25.08 -18.77
N ILE A 13 6.93 25.89 -17.71
CA ILE A 13 7.05 25.44 -16.34
C ILE A 13 5.80 24.62 -16.17
N ASP A 14 5.93 23.31 -16.25
CA ASP A 14 4.88 22.34 -15.95
C ASP A 14 4.35 22.66 -14.55
N THR A 15 3.30 23.48 -14.50
CA THR A 15 2.84 24.05 -13.23
C THR A 15 2.27 22.92 -12.39
N GLN A 16 2.34 23.06 -11.08
CA GLN A 16 1.77 22.05 -10.19
C GLN A 16 0.29 21.77 -10.50
N ALA A 17 -0.47 22.82 -10.83
CA ALA A 17 -1.87 22.71 -11.23
C ALA A 17 -2.07 21.89 -12.53
N GLU A 18 -1.23 22.09 -13.55
CA GLU A 18 -1.30 21.31 -14.80
C GLU A 18 -0.97 19.83 -14.56
N ARG A 19 0.00 19.55 -13.68
CA ARG A 19 0.36 18.18 -13.31
C ARG A 19 -0.76 17.47 -12.57
N GLU A 20 -1.37 18.16 -11.62
CA GLU A 20 -2.54 17.69 -10.87
C GLU A 20 -3.73 17.43 -11.81
N GLN A 21 -4.01 18.34 -12.75
CA GLN A 21 -5.08 18.15 -13.72
C GLN A 21 -4.83 16.94 -14.63
N ARG A 22 -3.62 16.78 -15.18
CA ARG A 22 -3.29 15.60 -15.98
C ARG A 22 -3.39 14.30 -15.18
N LEU A 23 -3.06 14.34 -13.89
CA LEU A 23 -3.21 13.20 -12.99
C LEU A 23 -4.69 12.85 -12.80
N LEU A 24 -5.58 13.84 -12.62
CA LEU A 24 -7.04 13.64 -12.54
C LEU A 24 -7.59 12.99 -13.82
N ASP A 25 -7.24 13.54 -14.97
CA ASP A 25 -7.73 13.07 -16.27
C ASP A 25 -7.26 11.63 -16.53
N LEU A 26 -5.99 11.36 -16.23
CA LEU A 26 -5.44 10.01 -16.33
C LEU A 26 -6.15 9.03 -15.39
N PHE A 27 -6.34 9.43 -14.13
CA PHE A 27 -6.93 8.56 -13.12
C PHE A 27 -8.39 8.25 -13.43
N SER A 28 -9.19 9.24 -13.81
CA SER A 28 -10.59 9.04 -14.20
C SER A 28 -10.73 8.08 -15.40
N THR A 29 -9.82 8.19 -16.39
CA THR A 29 -9.79 7.30 -17.55
C THR A 29 -9.37 5.87 -17.19
N GLU A 30 -8.40 5.72 -16.28
CA GLU A 30 -7.81 4.41 -15.96
C GLU A 30 -8.45 3.72 -14.75
N GLN A 31 -9.37 4.36 -14.02
CA GLN A 31 -9.94 3.86 -12.77
C GLN A 31 -10.44 2.41 -12.88
N ARG A 32 -11.20 2.08 -13.93
CA ARG A 32 -11.74 0.72 -14.13
C ARG A 32 -10.64 -0.33 -14.34
N ARG A 33 -9.58 0.03 -15.07
CA ARG A 33 -8.43 -0.84 -15.33
C ARG A 33 -7.60 -1.03 -14.06
N ALA A 34 -7.37 0.07 -13.34
CA ALA A 34 -6.67 0.05 -12.07
C ALA A 34 -7.41 -0.79 -11.01
N LEU A 35 -8.74 -0.63 -10.87
CA LEU A 35 -9.55 -1.48 -10.01
C LEU A 35 -9.41 -2.95 -10.37
N SER A 36 -9.55 -3.29 -11.66
CA SER A 36 -9.42 -4.69 -12.13
C SER A 36 -8.04 -5.28 -11.80
N LEU A 37 -6.98 -4.49 -11.89
CA LEU A 37 -5.63 -4.89 -11.51
C LEU A 37 -5.50 -5.11 -10.00
N VAL A 38 -6.02 -4.19 -9.18
CA VAL A 38 -5.98 -4.32 -7.71
C VAL A 38 -6.79 -5.55 -7.26
N TRP A 39 -7.97 -5.77 -7.83
CA TRP A 39 -8.78 -6.97 -7.61
C TRP A 39 -7.99 -8.26 -7.84
N ARG A 40 -7.24 -8.34 -8.95
CA ARG A 40 -6.38 -9.49 -9.27
C ARG A 40 -5.24 -9.68 -8.26
N ILE A 41 -4.68 -8.60 -7.73
CA ILE A 41 -3.58 -8.67 -6.74
C ILE A 41 -4.10 -9.14 -5.37
N LEU A 42 -5.29 -8.69 -4.97
CA LEU A 42 -5.89 -9.01 -3.67
C LEU A 42 -6.54 -10.39 -3.61
N GLY A 43 -7.07 -10.90 -4.73
CA GLY A 43 -7.73 -12.20 -4.80
C GLY A 43 -8.93 -12.28 -3.85
N PRO A 44 -8.94 -13.19 -2.84
CA PRO A 44 -10.07 -13.37 -1.90
C PRO A 44 -10.50 -12.11 -1.13
N HIS A 45 -9.67 -11.06 -1.11
CA HIS A 45 -9.89 -9.83 -0.35
C HIS A 45 -10.17 -8.63 -1.26
N ALA A 46 -10.79 -8.87 -2.40
CA ALA A 46 -11.04 -7.85 -3.41
C ALA A 46 -12.00 -6.73 -2.96
N SER A 47 -12.78 -6.93 -1.90
CA SER A 47 -13.67 -5.89 -1.34
C SER A 47 -12.94 -4.61 -0.93
N SER A 48 -11.65 -4.70 -0.56
CA SER A 48 -10.83 -3.53 -0.20
C SER A 48 -10.17 -2.83 -1.41
N ALA A 49 -10.45 -3.25 -2.64
CA ALA A 49 -9.76 -2.73 -3.81
C ALA A 49 -10.04 -1.25 -4.08
N GLU A 50 -11.27 -0.79 -3.81
CA GLU A 50 -11.65 0.61 -3.97
C GLU A 50 -10.90 1.51 -2.97
N ASP A 51 -10.87 1.12 -1.69
CA ASP A 51 -10.15 1.83 -0.62
C ASP A 51 -8.65 1.94 -0.94
N ILE A 52 -8.06 0.86 -1.46
CA ILE A 52 -6.66 0.84 -1.88
C ILE A 52 -6.43 1.80 -3.04
N LEU A 53 -7.34 1.83 -4.02
CA LEU A 53 -7.20 2.71 -5.17
C LEU A 53 -7.33 4.18 -4.76
N GLN A 54 -8.26 4.51 -3.86
CA GLN A 54 -8.40 5.85 -3.27
C GLN A 54 -7.12 6.25 -2.50
N THR A 55 -6.60 5.35 -1.68
CA THR A 55 -5.35 5.58 -0.93
C THR A 55 -4.16 5.79 -1.87
N ALA A 56 -4.06 5.00 -2.93
CA ALA A 56 -3.02 5.14 -3.95
C ALA A 56 -3.15 6.49 -4.68
N PHE A 57 -4.37 6.92 -5.01
CA PHE A 57 -4.62 8.21 -5.61
C PHE A 57 -4.18 9.37 -4.70
N ALA A 58 -4.61 9.38 -3.43
CA ALA A 58 -4.18 10.38 -2.46
C ALA A 58 -2.64 10.43 -2.30
N LYS A 59 -1.98 9.26 -2.30
CA LYS A 59 -0.51 9.20 -2.28
C LYS A 59 0.13 9.75 -3.55
N SER A 60 -0.46 9.50 -4.72
CA SER A 60 0.01 10.06 -5.97
C SER A 60 -0.17 11.58 -6.01
N TRP A 61 -1.31 12.10 -5.54
CA TRP A 61 -1.57 13.54 -5.43
C TRP A 61 -0.45 14.26 -4.65
N ASN A 62 -0.14 13.76 -3.46
CA ASN A 62 0.91 14.32 -2.60
C ASN A 62 2.33 14.19 -3.17
N LYS A 63 2.54 13.27 -4.12
CA LYS A 63 3.86 12.94 -4.66
C LYS A 63 4.06 13.40 -6.10
N ILE A 64 3.07 14.04 -6.74
CA ILE A 64 3.13 14.40 -8.15
C ILE A 64 4.34 15.31 -8.47
N ASN A 65 4.75 16.14 -7.52
CA ASN A 65 5.97 16.96 -7.60
C ASN A 65 7.27 16.15 -7.76
N THR A 66 7.28 14.90 -7.30
CA THR A 66 8.46 14.03 -7.37
C THR A 66 8.65 13.37 -8.74
N LEU A 67 7.63 13.44 -9.61
CA LEU A 67 7.72 12.95 -10.97
C LEU A 67 8.68 13.83 -11.76
N ARG A 68 9.81 13.27 -12.23
CA ARG A 68 10.80 14.03 -13.01
C ARG A 68 10.41 14.19 -14.47
N ASP A 69 9.74 13.19 -15.03
CA ASP A 69 9.36 13.11 -16.44
C ASP A 69 7.82 13.01 -16.54
N PRO A 70 7.13 14.07 -17.00
CA PRO A 70 5.68 14.08 -17.15
C PRO A 70 5.15 12.99 -18.09
N SER A 71 5.93 12.58 -19.09
CA SER A 71 5.54 11.51 -20.04
C SER A 71 5.43 10.14 -19.37
N ARG A 72 6.03 9.98 -18.18
CA ARG A 72 5.99 8.73 -17.37
C ARG A 72 4.91 8.73 -16.29
N MET A 73 3.97 9.67 -16.31
CA MET A 73 2.92 9.76 -15.30
C MET A 73 2.12 8.46 -15.15
N ARG A 74 1.74 7.83 -16.26
CA ARG A 74 0.98 6.56 -16.24
C ARG A 74 1.74 5.41 -15.57
N PRO A 75 2.94 5.00 -16.01
CA PRO A 75 3.67 3.95 -15.31
C PRO A 75 4.01 4.32 -13.85
N TRP A 76 4.27 5.59 -13.56
CA TRP A 76 4.50 6.06 -12.19
C TRP A 76 3.27 5.90 -11.29
N LEU A 77 2.07 6.26 -11.76
CA LEU A 77 0.81 6.06 -11.04
C LEU A 77 0.58 4.57 -10.75
N TYR A 78 0.78 3.71 -11.77
CA TYR A 78 0.62 2.26 -11.61
C TYR A 78 1.62 1.66 -10.61
N GLN A 79 2.84 2.19 -10.51
CA GLN A 79 3.78 1.76 -9.47
C GLN A 79 3.25 2.05 -8.06
N ILE A 80 2.61 3.20 -7.85
CA ILE A 80 2.01 3.56 -6.56
C ILE A 80 0.84 2.62 -6.24
N ILE A 81 -0.06 2.39 -7.22
CA ILE A 81 -1.22 1.49 -7.08
C ILE A 81 -0.76 0.07 -6.71
N VAL A 82 0.19 -0.48 -7.45
CA VAL A 82 0.72 -1.83 -7.21
C VAL A 82 1.39 -1.94 -5.84
N ARG A 83 2.19 -0.93 -5.46
CA ARG A 83 2.82 -0.89 -4.13
C ARG A 83 1.77 -0.88 -3.02
N GLU A 84 0.68 -0.13 -3.20
CA GLU A 84 -0.40 -0.09 -2.20
C GLU A 84 -1.13 -1.41 -2.08
N ALA A 85 -1.47 -2.04 -3.21
CA ALA A 85 -2.13 -3.34 -3.22
C ALA A 85 -1.29 -4.43 -2.51
N TYR A 86 0.02 -4.50 -2.79
CA TYR A 86 0.91 -5.44 -2.10
C TYR A 86 1.14 -5.08 -0.63
N SER A 87 1.20 -3.79 -0.29
CA SER A 87 1.28 -3.34 1.10
C SER A 87 0.05 -3.79 1.90
N HIS A 88 -1.14 -3.59 1.34
CA HIS A 88 -2.39 -4.02 1.95
C HIS A 88 -2.44 -5.54 2.14
N ARG A 89 -2.15 -6.29 1.08
CA ARG A 89 -2.12 -7.76 1.12
C ARG A 89 -1.18 -8.30 2.19
N ARG A 90 0.04 -7.75 2.30
CA ARG A 90 1.00 -8.14 3.34
C ARG A 90 0.46 -7.87 4.75
N LYS A 91 -0.11 -6.68 5.00
CA LYS A 91 -0.71 -6.33 6.29
C LYS A 91 -1.88 -7.24 6.65
N GLN A 92 -2.66 -7.63 5.66
CA GLN A 92 -3.78 -8.54 5.85
C GLN A 92 -3.33 -9.97 6.19
N SER A 93 -2.33 -10.51 5.49
CA SER A 93 -1.75 -11.81 5.83
C SER A 93 -1.16 -11.81 7.25
N LEU A 94 -0.51 -10.72 7.66
CA LEU A 94 -0.02 -10.58 9.03
C LEU A 94 -1.16 -10.55 10.06
N ARG A 95 -2.23 -9.80 9.79
CA ARG A 95 -3.42 -9.76 10.67
C ARG A 95 -4.08 -11.13 10.82
N GLN A 96 -4.19 -11.88 9.72
CA GLN A 96 -4.71 -13.25 9.77
C GLN A 96 -3.81 -14.14 10.61
N PHE A 97 -2.49 -14.14 10.35
CA PHE A 97 -1.53 -14.92 11.13
C PHE A 97 -1.62 -14.64 12.63
N LEU A 98 -1.71 -13.37 13.02
CA LEU A 98 -1.85 -12.98 14.43
C LEU A 98 -3.22 -13.35 15.02
N SER A 99 -4.32 -13.24 14.25
CA SER A 99 -5.65 -13.69 14.70
C SER A 99 -5.74 -15.20 14.92
N PHE A 100 -5.04 -16.01 14.12
CA PHE A 100 -4.96 -17.46 14.31
C PHE A 100 -3.94 -17.88 15.38
N GLY A 101 -3.08 -16.97 15.82
CA GLY A 101 -1.93 -17.23 16.71
C GLY A 101 -2.21 -17.24 18.21
N GLN A 102 -3.46 -17.25 18.67
CA GLN A 102 -3.77 -17.54 20.08
C GLN A 102 -3.66 -19.07 20.33
N CYS A 103 -2.47 -19.62 20.14
CA CYS A 103 -2.11 -20.87 20.80
C CYS A 103 -1.79 -20.48 22.24
N SER A 104 -2.76 -20.61 23.14
CA SER A 104 -2.46 -20.56 24.57
C SER A 104 -1.34 -21.58 24.80
N PRO A 105 -0.23 -21.24 25.47
CA PRO A 105 0.63 -22.27 26.01
C PRO A 105 -0.18 -22.88 27.15
N GLU A 106 -1.06 -23.83 26.82
CA GLU A 106 -1.55 -24.80 27.77
C GLU A 106 -0.32 -25.64 28.15
N VAL A 107 0.50 -25.07 29.03
CA VAL A 107 1.53 -25.79 29.74
C VAL A 107 0.77 -26.77 30.62
N LEU A 108 0.55 -27.95 30.06
CA LEU A 108 0.36 -29.20 30.78
C LEU A 108 1.46 -29.32 31.84
N SER A 109 1.20 -28.84 33.05
CA SER A 109 2.02 -29.10 34.24
C SER A 109 1.24 -28.84 35.53
N GLU A 110 -0.03 -29.23 35.55
CA GLU A 110 -0.72 -29.62 36.77
C GLU A 110 -1.26 -31.02 36.44
N ARG A 111 -0.89 -32.13 37.09
CA ARG A 111 -0.52 -32.45 38.50
C ARG A 111 0.19 -33.84 38.50
N PRO A 112 0.42 -34.58 39.60
CA PRO A 112 0.41 -34.30 41.05
C PRO A 112 1.73 -34.72 41.74
N THR A 113 1.85 -34.36 43.02
CA THR A 113 2.83 -34.89 43.99
C THR A 113 2.92 -36.42 43.99
N GLU A 114 4.12 -36.93 44.33
CA GLU A 114 4.41 -38.16 45.10
C GLU A 114 5.32 -39.19 44.39
N GLY A 115 6.50 -39.40 44.99
CA GLY A 115 7.57 -40.30 44.51
C GLY A 115 8.91 -39.99 45.18
N ASP A 116 8.91 -39.96 46.51
CA ASP A 116 10.03 -39.67 47.42
C ASP A 116 11.23 -40.64 47.22
N PRO A 117 12.45 -40.18 46.86
CA PRO A 117 13.66 -40.99 46.92
C PRO A 117 14.53 -40.61 48.13
N GLY A 118 13.93 -40.52 49.33
CA GLY A 118 14.65 -40.20 50.58
C GLY A 118 14.96 -41.38 51.51
N LEU A 119 14.50 -42.60 51.22
CA LEU A 119 14.66 -43.74 52.13
C LEU A 119 15.45 -44.88 51.47
N ARG A 120 16.79 -44.80 51.52
CA ARG A 120 17.73 -45.96 51.55
C ARG A 120 19.19 -45.51 51.50
N ALA A 121 19.78 -45.31 52.67
CA ALA A 121 21.18 -45.64 52.94
C ALA A 121 21.40 -45.66 54.47
N GLN A 122 20.86 -46.69 55.11
CA GLN A 122 21.57 -47.32 56.23
C GLN A 122 22.57 -48.27 55.59
N ILE A 123 23.85 -48.03 55.80
CA ILE A 123 24.93 -48.95 56.21
C ILE A 123 26.12 -48.07 56.57
#